data_AF-A0A924YF51-F1
#
_entry.id   AF-A0A924YF51-F1
#
_cell.length_a   1.000
_cell.length_b   1.000
_cell.length_c   1.000
_cell.angle_alpha   90.00
_cell.angle_beta   90.00
_cell.angle_gamma   90.00
#
_symmetry.space_group_name_H-M   'P 1'
#
loop_
_entity.id
_entity.type
_entity.pdbx_description
1 polymer ?
#
loop_
_entity_poly.entity_id
_entity_poly.type
_entity_poly.pdbx_seq_one_letter_code
_entity_poly.pdbx_strand_id
1 'polypeptide(L)'
;MADRVLFGKLMRVGLEAAWSAVTQEGYPLCFINELTPLNTDRRLVGRARTARYLPNRKDLREKIYAAGPQLNYRTAEEAQPGDVLVFDAGGETRSTVSGAMVTGF
;
A
#
# COMPACT_ATOMS: atom_id res chain seq x y z
N MET A 1 -17.65 -5.25 -3.52
CA MET A 1 -18.26 -5.69 -4.81
C MET A 1 -18.50 -4.55 -5.80
N ALA A 2 -18.91 -3.35 -5.36
CA ALA A 2 -19.23 -2.22 -6.25
C ALA A 2 -18.08 -1.81 -7.20
N ASP A 3 -16.81 -1.91 -6.78
CA ASP A 3 -15.68 -1.40 -7.57
C ASP A 3 -15.09 -2.39 -8.58
N ARG A 4 -15.58 -3.63 -8.63
CA ARG A 4 -14.98 -4.68 -9.48
C ARG A 4 -14.94 -4.26 -10.96
N VAL A 5 -16.02 -3.65 -11.44
CA VAL A 5 -16.12 -3.15 -12.82
C VAL A 5 -15.14 -1.99 -13.05
N LEU A 6 -15.03 -1.08 -12.09
CA LEU A 6 -14.09 0.05 -12.15
C LEU A 6 -12.64 -0.45 -12.21
N PHE A 7 -12.27 -1.40 -11.35
CA PHE A 7 -10.92 -1.97 -11.34
C PHE A 7 -10.59 -2.66 -12.66
N GLY A 8 -11.55 -3.40 -13.25
CA GLY A 8 -11.37 -4.01 -14.56
C GLY A 8 -11.13 -3.00 -15.69
N LYS A 9 -11.78 -1.83 -15.62
CA LYS A 9 -11.54 -0.73 -16.57
C LYS A 9 -10.18 -0.08 -16.35
N LEU A 10 -9.85 0.27 -15.10
CA LEU A 10 -8.58 0.90 -14.73
C LEU A 10 -7.37 0.01 -15.01
N MET A 11 -7.50 -1.32 -14.91
CA MET A 11 -6.42 -2.27 -15.24
C MET A 11 -5.98 -2.18 -16.71
N ARG A 12 -6.82 -1.66 -17.60
CA ARG A 12 -6.52 -1.46 -19.02
C ARG A 12 -5.88 -0.11 -19.31
N VAL A 13 -5.81 0.79 -18.33
CA VAL A 13 -5.22 2.13 -18.48
C VAL A 13 -3.71 2.03 -18.24
N GLY A 14 -2.92 2.64 -19.12
CA GLY A 14 -1.47 2.77 -18.91
C GLY A 14 -1.14 3.76 -17.78
N LEU A 15 -0.06 3.52 -17.03
CA LEU A 15 0.35 4.40 -15.92
C LEU A 15 0.55 5.85 -16.39
N GLU A 16 1.18 6.05 -17.55
CA GLU A 16 1.35 7.38 -18.16
C GLU A 16 0.02 8.08 -18.46
N ALA A 17 -0.96 7.34 -18.99
CA ALA A 17 -2.29 7.88 -19.29
C ALA A 17 -3.03 8.23 -18.00
N ALA A 18 -2.92 7.39 -16.96
CA ALA A 18 -3.50 7.67 -15.65
C ALA A 18 -2.85 8.91 -15.01
N TRP A 19 -1.51 9.01 -15.04
CA TRP A 19 -0.76 10.14 -14.51
C TRP A 19 -1.09 11.45 -15.25
N SER A 20 -1.17 11.43 -16.58
CA SER A 20 -1.57 12.57 -17.39
C SER A 20 -3.00 13.03 -17.05
N ALA A 21 -3.95 12.11 -16.90
CA ALA A 21 -5.34 12.44 -16.57
C ALA A 21 -5.45 13.09 -15.18
N VAL A 22 -4.85 12.50 -14.14
CA VAL A 22 -4.92 13.08 -12.79
C VAL A 22 -4.16 14.41 -12.69
N THR A 23 -3.08 14.58 -13.45
CA THR A 23 -2.36 15.85 -13.54
C THR A 23 -3.22 16.96 -14.15
N GLN A 24 -3.97 16.66 -15.22
CA GLN A 24 -4.92 17.60 -15.83
C GLN A 24 -6.04 18.01 -14.87
N GLU A 25 -6.45 17.11 -13.97
CA GLU A 25 -7.40 17.38 -12.89
C GLU A 25 -6.77 18.11 -11.68
N GLY A 26 -5.49 18.49 -11.74
CA GLY A 26 -4.82 19.26 -10.69
C GLY A 26 -4.10 18.42 -9.63
N TYR A 27 -3.88 17.13 -9.86
CA TYR A 27 -3.17 16.21 -8.95
C TYR A 27 -1.82 15.74 -9.54
N PRO A 28 -0.79 16.61 -9.59
CA PRO A 28 0.48 16.27 -10.25
C PRO A 28 1.35 15.27 -9.45
N LEU A 29 1.11 15.12 -8.14
CA LEU A 29 1.93 14.34 -7.21
C LEU A 29 1.38 12.92 -6.97
N CYS A 30 0.93 12.25 -8.03
CA CYS A 30 0.32 10.91 -7.97
C CYS A 30 1.23 9.79 -8.52
N PHE A 31 2.55 9.95 -8.42
CA PHE A 31 3.54 8.97 -8.87
C PHE A 31 4.70 8.84 -7.87
N ILE A 32 5.33 7.66 -7.80
CA ILE A 32 6.48 7.35 -6.93
C ILE A 32 7.65 6.91 -7.81
N ASN A 33 8.70 7.73 -7.91
CA ASN A 33 9.85 7.49 -8.79
C ASN A 33 10.69 6.27 -8.39
N GLU A 34 10.84 6.00 -7.09
CA GLU A 34 11.82 5.03 -6.57
C GLU A 34 11.19 3.73 -6.07
N LEU A 35 9.96 3.43 -6.49
CA LEU A 35 9.29 2.19 -6.14
C LEU A 35 9.49 1.13 -7.22
N THR A 36 10.43 0.22 -6.99
CA THR A 36 10.74 -0.87 -7.93
C THR A 36 9.84 -2.09 -7.67
N PRO A 37 9.11 -2.61 -8.68
CA PRO A 37 8.29 -3.80 -8.52
C PRO A 37 9.16 -5.05 -8.38
N LEU A 38 8.77 -5.96 -7.49
CA LEU A 38 9.38 -7.29 -7.36
C LEU A 38 9.01 -8.21 -8.54
N ASN A 39 7.85 -7.99 -9.15
CA ASN A 39 7.31 -8.76 -10.28
C ASN A 39 6.93 -7.78 -11.41
N THR A 40 7.74 -7.70 -12.45
CA THR A 40 7.55 -6.76 -13.57
C THR A 40 6.45 -7.18 -14.54
N ASP A 41 6.00 -8.43 -14.46
CA ASP A 41 4.93 -9.01 -15.28
C ASP A 41 3.52 -8.75 -14.73
N ARG A 42 3.41 -8.17 -13.53
CA ARG A 42 2.14 -8.00 -12.81
C ARG A 42 1.73 -6.53 -12.71
N ARG A 43 0.41 -6.31 -12.70
CA ARG A 43 -0.23 -5.00 -12.47
C ARG A 43 -1.24 -5.10 -11.34
N LEU A 44 -1.38 -4.02 -10.59
CA LEU A 44 -2.28 -3.94 -9.43
C LEU A 44 -3.19 -2.71 -9.56
N VAL A 45 -4.47 -2.92 -9.29
CA VAL A 45 -5.49 -1.87 -9.14
C VAL A 45 -6.42 -2.29 -8.03
N GLY A 46 -6.69 -1.39 -7.09
CA GLY A 46 -7.61 -1.65 -5.99
C GLY A 46 -7.81 -0.43 -5.11
N ARG A 47 -8.62 -0.57 -4.04
CA ARG A 47 -8.73 0.46 -3.01
C ARG A 47 -7.46 0.49 -2.17
N ALA A 48 -6.89 1.67 -1.97
CA ALA A 48 -5.73 1.81 -1.10
C ALA A 48 -6.15 1.60 0.37
N ARG A 49 -5.50 0.65 1.04
CA ARG A 49 -5.51 0.52 2.50
C ARG A 49 -4.14 0.93 3.02
N THR A 50 -4.08 2.06 3.72
CA THR A 50 -2.81 2.70 4.06
C THR A 50 -2.39 2.40 5.48
N ALA A 51 -1.09 2.20 5.68
CA ALA A 51 -0.49 2.19 7.01
C ALA A 51 0.83 2.97 6.98
N ARG A 52 1.12 3.68 8.07
CA ARG A 52 2.32 4.50 8.21
C ARG A 52 3.14 4.04 9.40
N TYR A 53 4.42 3.77 9.16
CA TYR A 53 5.37 3.53 10.23
C TYR A 53 5.84 4.85 10.80
N LEU A 54 5.89 4.92 12.13
CA LEU A 54 6.46 6.05 12.85
C LEU A 54 7.71 5.60 13.61
N PRO A 55 8.68 6.51 13.84
CA PRO A 55 9.82 6.21 14.68
C PRO A 55 9.38 5.67 16.05
N ASN A 56 10.11 4.67 16.54
CA ASN A 56 9.79 4.01 17.79
C ASN A 56 9.92 4.99 18.97
N ARG A 57 8.81 5.17 19.71
CA ARG A 57 8.78 5.93 20.96
C ARG A 57 9.09 5.00 22.13
N LYS A 58 10.34 5.00 22.59
CA LYS A 58 10.80 4.15 23.71
C LYS A 58 9.94 4.31 24.96
N ASP A 59 9.49 5.53 25.23
CA ASP A 59 8.62 5.87 26.37
C ASP A 59 7.20 5.28 26.28
N LEU A 60 6.73 4.95 25.07
CA LEU A 60 5.39 4.40 24.84
C LEU A 60 5.39 2.95 24.35
N ARG A 61 6.55 2.38 24.04
CA ARG A 61 6.65 1.09 23.33
C ARG A 61 5.88 -0.02 24.03
N GLU A 62 6.11 -0.21 25.32
CA GLU A 62 5.46 -1.29 26.10
C GLU A 62 3.95 -1.13 26.11
N LYS A 63 3.46 0.10 26.34
CA LYS A 63 2.03 0.42 26.33
C LYS A 63 1.39 0.16 24.96
N ILE A 64 2.06 0.54 23.87
CA ILE A 64 1.57 0.34 22.50
C ILE A 64 1.51 -1.15 22.18
N TYR A 65 2.55 -1.90 22.52
CA TYR A 65 2.63 -3.34 22.23
C TYR A 65 1.65 -4.16 23.09
N ALA A 66 1.33 -3.69 24.30
CA ALA A 66 0.30 -4.30 25.14
C ALA A 66 -1.14 -3.98 24.68
N ALA A 67 -1.34 -2.96 23.85
CA ALA A 67 -2.68 -2.52 23.42
C ALA A 67 -3.30 -3.39 22.31
N GLY A 68 -2.55 -4.33 21.74
CA GLY A 68 -3.07 -5.30 20.78
C GLY A 68 -2.08 -5.64 19.66
N PRO A 69 -2.56 -6.38 18.63
CA PRO A 69 -1.72 -6.76 17.51
C PRO A 69 -1.20 -5.55 16.74
N GLN A 70 0.01 -5.70 16.21
CA GLN A 70 0.70 -4.64 15.50
C GLN A 70 -0.02 -4.27 14.21
N LEU A 71 0.12 -3.00 13.81
CA LEU A 71 -0.62 -2.45 12.69
C LEU A 71 -0.35 -3.19 11.37
N ASN A 72 0.84 -3.76 11.18
CA ASN A 72 1.16 -4.53 9.97
C ASN A 72 0.34 -5.83 9.87
N TYR A 73 0.11 -6.53 10.99
CA TYR A 73 -0.77 -7.70 11.04
C TYR A 73 -2.23 -7.28 10.84
N ARG A 74 -2.69 -6.28 11.59
CA ARG A 74 -4.08 -5.77 11.47
C ARG A 74 -4.41 -5.31 10.06
N THR A 75 -3.51 -4.56 9.41
CA THR A 75 -3.71 -4.05 8.05
C THR A 75 -3.90 -5.19 7.05
N ALA A 76 -3.18 -6.30 7.24
CA ALA A 76 -3.31 -7.49 6.40
C ALA A 76 -4.55 -8.32 6.74
N GLU A 77 -4.81 -8.58 8.02
CA GLU A 77 -5.97 -9.36 8.50
C GLU A 77 -7.30 -8.72 8.08
N GLU A 78 -7.38 -7.40 8.13
CA GLU A 78 -8.61 -6.68 7.83
C GLU A 78 -8.77 -6.38 6.32
N ALA A 79 -7.76 -6.71 5.49
CA ALA A 79 -7.77 -6.47 4.06
C ALA A 79 -8.90 -7.25 3.39
N GLN A 80 -9.60 -6.60 2.45
CA GLN A 80 -10.69 -7.21 1.70
C GLN A 80 -10.26 -7.52 0.26
N PRO A 81 -10.92 -8.46 -0.43
CA PRO A 81 -10.68 -8.68 -1.86
C PRO A 81 -10.83 -7.39 -2.67
N GLY A 82 -9.75 -6.98 -3.34
CA GLY A 82 -9.68 -5.74 -4.11
C GLY A 82 -8.99 -4.57 -3.38
N ASP A 83 -8.51 -4.77 -2.16
CA ASP A 83 -7.62 -3.81 -1.50
C ASP A 83 -6.18 -3.94 -2.02
N VAL A 84 -5.48 -2.82 -2.06
CA VAL A 84 -4.03 -2.70 -2.25
C VAL A 84 -3.45 -2.11 -0.98
N LEU A 85 -2.60 -2.87 -0.30
CA LEU A 85 -1.92 -2.38 0.91
C LEU A 85 -0.81 -1.41 0.52
N VAL A 86 -0.85 -0.20 1.09
CA VAL A 86 0.12 0.87 0.81
C VAL A 86 0.79 1.25 2.12
N PHE A 87 2.08 0.92 2.24
CA PHE A 87 2.85 1.19 3.45
C PHE A 87 3.79 2.37 3.24
N ASP A 88 3.67 3.39 4.08
CA ASP A 88 4.70 4.43 4.22
C ASP A 88 5.71 3.98 5.26
N ALA A 89 6.90 3.57 4.79
CA ALA A 89 8.02 3.14 5.61
C ALA A 89 8.98 4.29 6.00
N GLY A 90 8.66 5.54 5.66
CA GLY A 90 9.50 6.71 5.97
C GLY A 90 10.85 6.71 5.26
N GLY A 91 10.96 6.06 4.10
CA GLY A 91 12.20 5.93 3.33
C GLY A 91 13.15 4.81 3.81
N GLU A 92 12.75 4.02 4.81
CA GLU A 92 13.53 2.88 5.27
C GLU A 92 13.49 1.72 4.26
N THR A 93 14.66 1.34 3.74
CA THR A 93 14.81 0.28 2.72
C THR A 93 15.53 -0.97 3.23
N ARG A 94 16.05 -0.94 4.45
CA ARG A 94 16.82 -2.02 5.09
C ARG A 94 16.01 -2.85 6.08
N SER A 95 14.76 -2.45 6.33
CA SER A 95 13.83 -3.17 7.20
C SER A 95 12.68 -3.77 6.39
N THR A 96 12.09 -4.86 6.90
CA THR A 96 11.00 -5.55 6.23
C THR A 96 9.66 -5.14 6.82
N VAL A 97 8.73 -4.71 5.96
CA VAL A 97 7.36 -4.32 6.33
C VAL A 97 6.37 -5.48 6.21
N SER A 98 6.60 -6.37 5.24
CA SER A 98 5.76 -7.52 4.93
C SER A 98 6.63 -8.68 4.45
N GLY A 99 6.16 -9.91 4.62
CA GLY A 99 6.87 -11.14 4.26
C GLY A 99 5.92 -12.32 4.09
N ALA A 100 6.47 -13.53 3.95
CA ALA A 100 5.72 -14.74 3.59
C ALA A 100 4.48 -15.00 4.47
N MET A 101 4.56 -14.75 5.78
CA MET A 101 3.41 -14.93 6.68
C MET A 101 2.22 -14.01 6.38
N VAL A 102 2.49 -12.83 5.82
CA VAL A 102 1.46 -11.85 5.46
C VAL A 102 0.98 -12.07 4.02
N THR A 103 1.85 -12.52 3.13
CA THR A 103 1.55 -12.68 1.70
C THR A 103 1.05 -14.08 1.33
N GLY A 104 1.19 -15.07 2.21
CA GLY A 104 0.62 -16.42 2.05
C GLY A 104 1.34 -17.30 1.02
N PHE A 105 2.63 -17.05 0.75
CA PHE A 105 3.48 -17.90 -0.10
C PHE A 105 4.28 -18.92 0.70
#